data_AF-A0A9N9VYG6-F1
#
_entry.id   AF-A0A9N9VYG6-F1
#
_cell.length_a   1.000
_cell.length_b   1.000
_cell.length_c   1.000
_cell.angle_alpha   90.00
_cell.angle_beta   90.00
_cell.angle_gamma   90.00
#
_symmetry.space_group_name_H-M   'P 1'
#
loop_
_entity.id
_entity.type
_entity.pdbx_description
1 polymer ?
#
loop_
_entity_poly.entity_id
_entity_poly.type
_entity_poly.pdbx_seq_one_letter_code
_entity_poly.pdbx_strand_id
1 'polypeptide(L)'
;MSRQTLRRNVPTGTGLKASLAALESSSPAEISITAPPDTVDTLTTEGDSFTLTSFTTADAHELGHLLYARLLHASKPTLISIALASGLVLFQTTTGPGVQPDNETWVQRKRRSVMRFGSSSWFLHCKFAGDEAAFAAKFGLGPDQAGQYAIHGGGVPIRVEGVEGVVAVVVVSGLKQEQDHGVIVDVIKENWVPVN
;
A
#
# COMPACT_ATOMS: atom_id res chain seq x y z
N MET A 1 20.79 -9.63 2.90
CA MET A 1 21.11 -8.18 2.82
C MET A 1 20.25 -7.46 3.84
N SER A 2 20.82 -6.61 4.70
CA SER A 2 20.02 -5.81 5.63
C SER A 2 19.16 -4.84 4.83
N ARG A 3 17.84 -4.86 5.02
CA ARG A 3 16.94 -3.88 4.38
C ARG A 3 17.16 -2.52 5.05
N GLN A 4 17.26 -1.47 4.25
CA GLN A 4 17.44 -0.10 4.75
C GLN A 4 16.28 0.29 5.67
N THR A 5 16.60 0.76 6.88
CA THR A 5 15.60 1.27 7.83
C THR A 5 15.30 2.75 7.51
N LEU A 6 14.02 3.10 7.41
CA LEU A 6 13.56 4.45 7.13
C LEU A 6 12.98 5.14 8.37
N ARG A 7 13.11 6.46 8.44
CA ARG A 7 12.49 7.30 9.46
C ARG A 7 11.66 8.38 8.80
N ARG A 8 10.48 8.64 9.36
CA ARG A 8 9.61 9.72 8.90
C ARG A 8 10.37 11.04 8.96
N ASN A 9 10.44 11.74 7.83
CA ASN A 9 11.15 13.01 7.69
C ASN A 9 10.21 14.22 7.79
N VAL A 10 8.89 13.98 7.80
CA VAL A 10 7.88 15.01 7.95
C VAL A 10 7.32 15.05 9.39
N PRO A 11 7.03 16.25 9.92
CA PRO A 11 6.37 16.37 11.21
C PRO A 11 4.89 15.94 11.11
N THR A 12 4.33 15.51 12.24
CA THR A 12 2.89 15.17 12.34
C THR A 12 2.03 16.36 11.86
N GLY A 13 1.03 16.06 11.03
CA GLY A 13 0.08 17.03 10.51
C GLY A 13 0.45 17.58 9.13
N THR A 14 1.59 17.18 8.55
CA THR A 14 1.97 17.59 7.19
C THR A 14 0.99 17.03 6.16
N GLY A 15 0.60 15.77 6.28
CA GLY A 15 -0.37 15.09 5.44
C GLY A 15 -1.75 15.73 5.56
N LEU A 16 -2.20 16.09 6.76
CA LEU A 16 -3.50 16.75 6.94
C LEU A 16 -3.53 18.11 6.25
N LYS A 17 -2.45 18.89 6.36
CA LYS A 17 -2.29 20.15 5.60
C LYS A 17 -2.28 19.90 4.09
N ALA A 18 -1.61 18.85 3.62
CA ALA A 18 -1.61 18.47 2.21
C ALA A 18 -3.01 18.07 1.72
N SER A 19 -3.78 17.33 2.53
CA SER A 19 -5.17 16.98 2.22
C SER A 19 -6.05 18.23 2.11
N LEU A 20 -5.91 19.18 3.04
CA LEU A 20 -6.63 20.45 3.00
C LEU A 20 -6.27 21.26 1.75
N ALA A 21 -4.97 21.42 1.47
CA ALA A 21 -4.51 22.13 0.28
C ALA A 21 -5.00 21.49 -1.02
N ALA A 22 -5.05 20.14 -1.09
CA ALA A 22 -5.58 19.43 -2.24
C ALA A 22 -7.09 19.66 -2.42
N LEU A 23 -7.86 19.73 -1.33
CA LEU A 23 -9.29 20.04 -1.34
C LEU A 23 -9.59 21.48 -1.74
N GLU A 24 -8.74 22.43 -1.33
CA GLU A 24 -8.87 23.85 -1.65
C GLU A 24 -8.40 24.19 -3.08
N SER A 25 -7.63 23.32 -3.73
CA SER A 25 -7.13 23.55 -5.09
C SER A 25 -8.25 23.45 -6.13
N SER A 26 -8.43 24.53 -6.90
CA SER A 26 -9.36 24.58 -8.05
C SER A 26 -8.78 24.00 -9.34
N SER A 27 -7.46 23.73 -9.38
CA SER A 27 -6.75 23.20 -10.54
C SER A 27 -5.90 22.00 -10.11
N PRO A 28 -6.35 20.77 -10.38
CA PRO A 28 -5.60 19.60 -9.97
C PRO A 28 -4.29 19.51 -10.75
N ALA A 29 -3.17 19.36 -10.04
CA ALA A 29 -1.90 18.99 -10.66
C ALA A 29 -2.01 17.57 -11.22
N GLU A 30 -1.43 17.32 -12.39
CA GLU A 30 -1.41 16.00 -13.00
C GLU A 30 -0.65 15.01 -12.09
N ILE A 31 -1.30 13.90 -11.72
CA ILE A 31 -0.74 12.91 -10.83
C ILE A 31 0.15 11.95 -11.64
N SER A 32 1.46 12.14 -11.56
CA SER A 32 2.43 11.19 -12.09
C SER A 32 2.74 10.13 -11.04
N ILE A 33 2.32 8.89 -11.26
CA ILE A 33 2.68 7.74 -10.42
C ILE A 33 3.73 6.93 -11.17
N THR A 34 4.87 6.69 -10.52
CA THR A 34 5.92 5.88 -11.10
C THR A 34 5.46 4.42 -11.15
N ALA A 35 5.53 3.79 -12.32
CA ALA A 35 5.25 2.38 -12.42
C ALA A 35 6.31 1.60 -11.62
N PRO A 36 5.92 0.71 -10.70
CA PRO A 36 6.87 -0.12 -9.98
C PRO A 36 7.59 -1.08 -10.96
N PRO A 37 8.80 -1.53 -10.61
CA PRO A 37 9.46 -2.61 -11.35
C PRO A 37 8.55 -3.84 -11.46
N ASP A 38 8.67 -4.58 -12.55
CA ASP A 38 7.86 -5.77 -12.85
C ASP A 38 8.64 -7.08 -12.68
N THR A 39 9.95 -7.00 -12.42
CA THR A 39 10.81 -8.15 -12.14
C THR A 39 10.90 -8.42 -10.63
N VAL A 40 10.86 -9.70 -10.26
CA VAL A 40 10.93 -10.16 -8.87
C VAL A 40 12.23 -9.72 -8.19
N ASP A 41 13.36 -9.76 -8.92
CA ASP A 41 14.67 -9.40 -8.39
C ASP A 41 14.73 -7.92 -8.02
N THR A 42 14.29 -7.04 -8.92
CA THR A 42 14.28 -5.58 -8.67
C THR A 42 13.27 -5.19 -7.60
N LEU A 43 12.09 -5.83 -7.55
CA LEU A 43 11.10 -5.57 -6.49
C LEU A 43 11.62 -5.94 -5.10
N THR A 44 12.39 -7.03 -5.00
CA THR A 44 13.00 -7.47 -3.75
C THR A 44 13.92 -6.41 -3.16
N THR A 45 14.60 -5.64 -4.01
CA THR A 45 15.53 -4.58 -3.61
C THR A 45 14.86 -3.21 -3.44
N GLU A 46 13.86 -2.87 -4.25
CA GLU A 46 13.43 -1.47 -4.40
C GLU A 46 12.10 -1.09 -3.76
N GLY A 47 11.20 -2.03 -3.43
CA GLY A 47 9.86 -1.59 -3.03
C GLY A 47 8.81 -2.66 -2.72
N ASP A 48 9.19 -3.91 -2.49
CA ASP A 48 8.25 -4.94 -2.01
C ASP A 48 7.80 -4.70 -0.55
N SER A 49 8.60 -3.98 0.25
CA SER A 49 8.34 -3.75 1.67
C SER A 49 9.18 -2.60 2.21
N PHE A 50 8.68 -1.94 3.25
CA PHE A 50 9.40 -0.90 3.97
C PHE A 50 9.65 -1.28 5.43
N THR A 51 10.90 -1.15 5.89
CA THR A 51 11.28 -1.27 7.30
C THR A 51 11.44 0.13 7.87
N LEU A 52 10.68 0.47 8.90
CA LEU A 52 10.66 1.78 9.53
C LEU A 52 11.27 1.73 10.93
N THR A 53 11.76 2.86 11.43
CA THR A 53 12.19 2.99 12.84
C THR A 53 11.03 2.93 13.83
N SER A 54 9.83 3.33 13.41
CA SER A 54 8.60 3.23 14.17
C SER A 54 7.39 3.22 13.24
N PHE A 55 6.28 2.63 13.69
CA PHE A 55 4.99 2.78 13.03
C PHE A 55 3.88 2.85 14.08
N THR A 56 3.34 4.06 14.27
CA THR A 56 2.32 4.40 15.25
C THR A 56 1.03 4.85 14.56
N THR A 57 -0.02 5.12 15.34
CA THR A 57 -1.24 5.76 14.82
C THR A 57 -0.93 7.09 14.14
N ALA A 58 0.05 7.86 14.64
CA ALA A 58 0.45 9.11 14.00
C ALA A 58 1.07 8.88 12.61
N ASP A 59 1.84 7.80 12.43
CA ASP A 59 2.43 7.44 11.13
C ASP A 59 1.38 6.95 10.16
N ALA A 60 0.44 6.12 10.62
CA ALA A 60 -0.69 5.67 9.81
C ALA A 60 -1.56 6.85 9.34
N HIS A 61 -1.85 7.79 10.23
CA HIS A 61 -2.64 8.99 9.90
C HIS A 61 -1.90 9.91 8.92
N GLU A 62 -0.59 10.11 9.14
CA GLU A 62 0.25 10.90 8.26
C GLU A 62 0.31 10.31 6.84
N LEU A 63 0.62 9.01 6.73
CA LEU A 63 0.66 8.29 5.46
C LEU A 63 -0.70 8.30 4.76
N GLY A 64 -1.77 8.04 5.50
CA GLY A 64 -3.13 8.03 4.96
C GLY A 64 -3.52 9.37 4.32
N HIS A 65 -3.20 10.49 4.98
CA HIS A 65 -3.48 11.81 4.44
C HIS A 65 -2.58 12.21 3.27
N LEU A 66 -1.30 11.82 3.28
CA LEU A 66 -0.40 12.04 2.15
C LEU A 66 -0.90 11.28 0.90
N LEU A 67 -1.33 10.02 1.07
CA LEU A 67 -1.95 9.23 0.01
C LEU A 67 -3.24 9.87 -0.48
N TYR A 68 -4.11 10.32 0.43
CA TYR A 68 -5.35 11.00 0.07
C TYR A 68 -5.08 12.27 -0.76
N ALA A 69 -4.17 13.13 -0.30
CA ALA A 69 -3.79 14.34 -1.01
C ALA A 69 -3.24 14.02 -2.42
N ARG A 70 -2.42 12.97 -2.53
CA ARG A 70 -1.85 12.51 -3.81
C ARG A 70 -2.90 11.94 -4.76
N LEU A 71 -3.97 11.34 -4.25
CA LEU A 71 -4.96 10.59 -5.04
C LEU A 71 -6.31 11.31 -5.21
N LEU A 72 -6.53 12.44 -4.53
CA LEU A 72 -7.80 13.18 -4.55
C LEU A 72 -8.27 13.50 -5.97
N HIS A 73 -7.32 13.84 -6.85
CA HIS A 73 -7.59 14.24 -8.23
C HIS A 73 -7.17 13.19 -9.26
N ALA A 74 -7.04 11.94 -8.83
CA ALA A 74 -6.72 10.85 -9.75
C ALA A 74 -7.85 10.63 -10.77
N SER A 75 -7.53 9.99 -11.89
CA SER A 75 -8.51 9.73 -12.96
C SER A 75 -9.67 8.85 -12.53
N LYS A 76 -9.55 8.14 -11.40
CA LYS A 76 -10.59 7.31 -10.80
C LYS A 76 -10.60 7.48 -9.28
N PRO A 77 -11.78 7.38 -8.64
CA PRO A 77 -11.88 7.34 -7.18
C PRO A 77 -11.26 6.05 -6.65
N THR A 78 -10.59 6.13 -5.50
CA THR A 78 -9.85 5.02 -4.88
C THR A 78 -10.23 4.86 -3.41
N LEU A 79 -10.08 3.64 -2.89
CA LEU A 79 -10.14 3.33 -1.47
C LEU A 79 -8.72 3.18 -0.93
N ILE A 80 -8.41 3.92 0.13
CA ILE A 80 -7.14 3.85 0.88
C ILE A 80 -7.46 3.21 2.23
N SER A 81 -6.69 2.21 2.65
CA SER A 81 -6.84 1.55 3.94
C SER A 81 -5.49 1.23 4.56
N ILE A 82 -5.32 1.52 5.85
CA ILE A 82 -4.13 1.21 6.64
C ILE A 82 -4.58 0.47 7.88
N ALA A 83 -4.15 -0.79 7.99
CA ALA A 83 -4.54 -1.67 9.09
C ALA A 83 -3.32 -2.32 9.75
N LEU A 84 -3.38 -2.49 11.07
CA LEU A 84 -2.39 -3.24 11.83
C LEU A 84 -2.47 -4.74 11.50
N ALA A 85 -1.43 -5.48 11.87
CA ALA A 85 -1.38 -6.94 11.80
C ALA A 85 -2.53 -7.63 12.55
N SER A 86 -3.06 -6.99 13.60
CA SER A 86 -4.24 -7.45 14.34
C SER A 86 -5.56 -7.35 13.55
N GLY A 87 -5.54 -6.68 12.40
CA GLY A 87 -6.72 -6.37 11.60
C GLY A 87 -7.40 -5.05 11.96
N LEU A 88 -6.99 -4.38 13.05
CA LEU A 88 -7.50 -3.06 13.42
C LEU A 88 -7.15 -2.03 12.35
N VAL A 89 -8.17 -1.41 11.77
CA VAL A 89 -8.02 -0.33 10.78
C VAL A 89 -7.72 0.98 11.52
N LEU A 90 -6.59 1.60 11.19
CA LEU A 90 -6.16 2.88 11.78
C LEU A 90 -6.57 4.08 10.92
N PHE A 91 -6.66 3.89 9.59
CA PHE A 91 -7.04 4.92 8.65
C PHE A 91 -7.74 4.27 7.46
N GLN A 92 -8.90 4.78 7.06
CA GLN A 92 -9.57 4.35 5.84
C GLN A 92 -10.42 5.48 5.27
N THR A 93 -10.29 5.73 3.98
CA THR A 93 -11.04 6.79 3.29
C THR A 93 -11.16 6.53 1.79
N THR A 94 -12.14 7.15 1.18
CA THR A 94 -12.32 7.17 -0.28
C THR A 94 -11.91 8.52 -0.85
N THR A 95 -11.26 8.56 -2.00
CA THR A 95 -10.79 9.82 -2.61
C THR A 95 -11.86 10.58 -3.39
N GLY A 96 -13.01 9.97 -3.66
CA GLY A 96 -14.10 10.62 -4.39
C GLY A 96 -15.33 9.74 -4.51
N PRO A 97 -16.41 10.27 -5.10
CA PRO A 97 -17.63 9.50 -5.35
C PRO A 97 -17.39 8.38 -6.35
N GLY A 98 -18.09 7.25 -6.19
CA GLY A 98 -18.05 6.12 -7.12
C GLY A 98 -17.34 4.87 -6.62
N VAL A 99 -16.64 4.92 -5.48
CA VAL A 99 -16.14 3.73 -4.78
C VAL A 99 -17.32 2.83 -4.39
N GLN A 100 -17.21 1.52 -4.64
CA GLN A 100 -18.25 0.53 -4.38
C GLN A 100 -17.86 -0.41 -3.22
N PRO A 101 -18.82 -1.15 -2.63
CA PRO A 101 -18.52 -2.16 -1.61
C PRO A 101 -17.49 -3.22 -2.04
N ASP A 102 -17.38 -3.51 -3.34
CA ASP A 102 -16.38 -4.44 -3.86
C ASP A 102 -14.93 -3.96 -3.61
N ASN A 103 -14.69 -2.64 -3.57
CA ASN A 103 -13.37 -2.09 -3.23
C ASN A 103 -12.90 -2.53 -1.83
N GLU A 104 -13.82 -2.65 -0.87
CA GLU A 104 -13.51 -3.16 0.48
C GLU A 104 -13.14 -4.65 0.41
N THR A 105 -13.82 -5.44 -0.43
CA THR A 105 -13.45 -6.85 -0.68
C THR A 105 -12.04 -6.96 -1.26
N TRP A 106 -11.69 -6.10 -2.22
CA TRP A 106 -10.32 -6.01 -2.75
C TRP A 106 -9.30 -5.64 -1.67
N VAL A 107 -9.61 -4.66 -0.81
CA VAL A 107 -8.75 -4.28 0.32
C VAL A 107 -8.49 -5.47 1.24
N GLN A 108 -9.53 -6.20 1.62
CA GLN A 108 -9.42 -7.36 2.48
C GLN A 108 -8.60 -8.49 1.84
N ARG A 109 -8.82 -8.76 0.55
CA ARG A 109 -8.10 -9.80 -0.21
C ARG A 109 -6.61 -9.48 -0.37
N LYS A 110 -6.28 -8.24 -0.78
CA LYS A 110 -4.88 -7.77 -0.88
C LYS A 110 -4.20 -7.83 0.49
N ARG A 111 -4.86 -7.34 1.55
CA ARG A 111 -4.34 -7.39 2.93
C ARG A 111 -4.06 -8.81 3.41
N ARG A 112 -4.97 -9.76 3.16
CA ARG A 112 -4.77 -11.18 3.52
C ARG A 112 -3.55 -11.77 2.84
N SER A 113 -3.34 -11.47 1.55
CA SER A 113 -2.12 -11.89 0.84
C SER A 113 -0.87 -11.32 1.49
N VAL A 114 -0.84 -10.00 1.74
CA VAL A 114 0.33 -9.35 2.35
C VAL A 114 0.64 -9.92 3.74
N MET A 115 -0.38 -10.08 4.57
CA MET A 115 -0.20 -10.62 5.93
C MET A 115 0.27 -12.06 5.95
N ARG A 116 -0.26 -12.93 5.07
CA ARG A 116 0.11 -14.35 5.04
C ARG A 116 1.50 -14.59 4.47
N PHE A 117 1.87 -13.86 3.42
CA PHE A 117 3.09 -14.13 2.66
C PHE A 117 4.24 -13.17 2.95
N GLY A 118 3.98 -12.07 3.66
CA GLY A 118 4.98 -11.07 4.02
C GLY A 118 5.50 -10.24 2.85
N SER A 119 4.94 -10.40 1.66
CA SER A 119 5.30 -9.65 0.46
C SER A 119 4.14 -8.79 0.00
N SER A 120 4.44 -7.73 -0.74
CA SER A 120 3.41 -6.94 -1.42
C SER A 120 2.58 -7.81 -2.36
N SER A 121 1.32 -7.42 -2.56
CA SER A 121 0.47 -8.11 -3.52
C SER A 121 0.99 -7.96 -4.96
N TRP A 122 1.74 -6.90 -5.26
CA TRP A 122 2.42 -6.71 -6.55
C TRP A 122 3.59 -7.67 -6.75
N PHE A 123 4.41 -7.90 -5.73
CA PHE A 123 5.46 -8.91 -5.83
C PHE A 123 4.88 -10.31 -6.08
N LEU A 124 3.79 -10.65 -5.40
CA LEU A 124 3.08 -11.89 -5.65
C LEU A 124 2.52 -11.93 -7.08
N HIS A 125 2.01 -10.81 -7.59
CA HIS A 125 1.62 -10.68 -9.00
C HIS A 125 2.75 -11.10 -9.94
N CYS A 126 3.90 -10.43 -9.83
CA CYS A 126 5.05 -10.64 -10.70
C CYS A 126 5.59 -12.06 -10.59
N LYS A 127 5.65 -12.61 -9.37
CA LYS A 127 6.14 -13.97 -9.10
C LYS A 127 5.28 -15.05 -9.77
N PHE A 128 3.98 -14.82 -9.90
CA PHE A 128 3.03 -15.76 -10.49
C PHE A 128 2.54 -15.32 -11.87
N ALA A 129 3.13 -14.28 -12.47
CA ALA A 129 2.67 -13.68 -13.73
C ALA A 129 1.16 -13.36 -13.74
N GLY A 130 0.61 -12.98 -12.58
CA GLY A 130 -0.82 -12.71 -12.39
C GLY A 130 -1.74 -13.94 -12.33
N ASP A 131 -1.19 -15.16 -12.36
CA ASP A 131 -1.98 -16.39 -12.29
C ASP A 131 -2.37 -16.75 -10.85
N GLU A 132 -3.58 -16.32 -10.45
CA GLU A 132 -4.16 -16.64 -9.15
C GLU A 132 -4.45 -18.14 -8.95
N ALA A 133 -4.68 -18.90 -10.03
CA ALA A 133 -4.90 -20.33 -9.94
C ALA A 133 -3.59 -21.08 -9.63
N ALA A 134 -2.50 -20.72 -10.31
CA ALA A 134 -1.17 -21.24 -10.00
C ALA A 134 -0.72 -20.85 -8.58
N PHE A 135 -1.00 -19.61 -8.16
CA PHE A 135 -0.79 -19.16 -6.78
C PHE A 135 -1.58 -20.01 -5.77
N ALA A 136 -2.87 -20.21 -6.00
CA ALA A 136 -3.73 -21.01 -5.13
C ALA A 136 -3.24 -22.45 -5.03
N ALA A 137 -2.93 -23.09 -6.17
CA ALA A 137 -2.40 -24.45 -6.22
C ALA A 137 -1.06 -24.55 -5.48
N LYS A 138 -0.16 -23.58 -5.67
CA LYS A 138 1.16 -23.55 -5.02
C LYS A 138 1.08 -23.50 -3.50
N PHE A 139 0.08 -22.81 -2.95
CA PHE A 139 -0.09 -22.61 -1.51
C PHE A 139 -1.22 -23.44 -0.88
N GLY A 140 -1.77 -24.41 -1.62
CA GLY A 140 -2.81 -25.32 -1.13
C GLY A 140 -4.10 -24.60 -0.74
N LEU A 141 -4.46 -23.51 -1.44
CA LEU A 141 -5.71 -22.80 -1.20
C LEU A 141 -6.85 -23.57 -1.86
N GLY A 142 -7.72 -24.17 -1.04
CA GLY A 142 -8.93 -24.81 -1.53
C GLY A 142 -9.91 -23.80 -2.15
N PRO A 143 -10.96 -24.27 -2.85
CA PRO A 143 -11.93 -23.42 -3.56
C PRO A 143 -12.55 -22.32 -2.68
N ASP A 144 -12.90 -22.65 -1.42
CA ASP A 144 -13.52 -21.71 -0.47
C ASP A 144 -12.54 -20.70 0.12
N GLN A 145 -11.24 -20.91 -0.06
CA GLN A 145 -10.17 -20.07 0.48
C GLN A 145 -9.51 -19.21 -0.60
N ALA A 146 -9.42 -19.69 -1.83
CA ALA A 146 -8.72 -18.99 -2.92
C ALA A 146 -9.25 -17.55 -3.12
N GLY A 147 -10.58 -17.39 -3.13
CA GLY A 147 -11.23 -16.07 -3.28
C GLY A 147 -10.95 -15.07 -2.14
N GLN A 148 -10.40 -15.53 -1.01
CA GLN A 148 -10.04 -14.64 0.11
C GLN A 148 -8.70 -13.94 -0.09
N TYR A 149 -7.94 -14.30 -1.12
CA TYR A 149 -6.64 -13.72 -1.44
C TYR A 149 -6.71 -13.00 -2.78
N ALA A 150 -5.91 -11.95 -2.92
CA ALA A 150 -5.67 -11.29 -4.20
C ALA A 150 -4.18 -11.02 -4.37
N ILE A 151 -3.64 -11.33 -5.55
CA ILE A 151 -2.25 -10.98 -5.93
C ILE A 151 -2.22 -9.84 -6.95
N HIS A 152 -3.21 -8.95 -6.89
CA HIS A 152 -3.22 -7.71 -7.66
C HIS A 152 -2.54 -6.61 -6.87
N GLY A 153 -1.71 -5.81 -7.54
CA GLY A 153 -0.92 -4.72 -6.94
C GLY A 153 -1.75 -3.75 -6.09
N GLY A 154 -1.10 -3.16 -5.08
CA GLY A 154 -1.73 -2.16 -4.20
C GLY A 154 -1.76 -2.52 -2.72
N GLY A 155 -1.30 -3.69 -2.30
CA GLY A 155 -1.08 -4.01 -0.89
C GLY A 155 0.41 -4.04 -0.57
N VAL A 156 0.87 -3.23 0.38
CA VAL A 156 2.29 -3.08 0.75
C VAL A 156 2.50 -3.34 2.25
N PRO A 157 3.41 -4.25 2.63
CA PRO A 157 3.74 -4.51 4.03
C PRO A 157 4.62 -3.41 4.64
N ILE A 158 4.27 -3.02 5.86
CA ILE A 158 5.07 -2.16 6.74
C ILE A 158 5.68 -3.02 7.84
N ARG A 159 6.98 -2.84 8.07
CA ARG A 159 7.78 -3.50 9.10
C ARG A 159 8.41 -2.46 10.01
N VAL A 160 8.78 -2.85 11.23
CA VAL A 160 9.51 -2.00 12.16
C VAL A 160 10.81 -2.69 12.55
N GLU A 161 11.91 -1.93 12.58
CA GLU A 161 13.21 -2.43 13.01
C GLU A 161 13.13 -3.06 14.41
N GLY A 162 13.72 -4.24 14.56
CA GLY A 162 13.68 -5.00 15.83
C GLY A 162 12.36 -5.73 16.10
N VAL A 163 11.34 -5.59 15.25
CA VAL A 163 10.07 -6.36 15.35
C VAL A 163 10.02 -7.41 14.27
N GLU A 164 9.75 -8.66 14.66
CA GLU A 164 9.58 -9.74 13.69
C GLU A 164 8.23 -9.62 12.96
N GLY A 165 8.28 -9.78 11.63
CA GLY A 165 7.09 -9.83 10.79
C GLY A 165 6.55 -8.47 10.32
N VAL A 166 5.37 -8.51 9.70
CA VAL A 166 4.65 -7.33 9.21
C VAL A 166 3.84 -6.74 10.36
N VAL A 167 3.98 -5.45 10.63
CA VAL A 167 3.25 -4.76 11.71
C VAL A 167 1.97 -4.09 11.23
N ALA A 168 1.94 -3.69 9.95
CA ALA A 168 0.80 -3.07 9.30
C ALA A 168 0.81 -3.31 7.79
N VAL A 169 -0.34 -3.14 7.16
CA VAL A 169 -0.49 -3.18 5.70
C VAL A 169 -1.17 -1.91 5.24
N VAL A 170 -0.59 -1.31 4.21
CA VAL A 170 -1.18 -0.19 3.48
C VAL A 170 -1.78 -0.76 2.20
N VAL A 171 -3.03 -0.41 1.92
CA VAL A 171 -3.73 -0.83 0.71
C VAL A 171 -4.32 0.37 -0.02
N VAL A 172 -4.08 0.43 -1.33
CA VAL A 172 -4.80 1.29 -2.27
C VAL A 172 -5.54 0.40 -3.27
N SER A 173 -6.79 0.77 -3.58
CA SER A 173 -7.64 0.03 -4.50
C SER A 173 -8.53 0.95 -5.32
N GLY A 174 -8.32 0.98 -6.63
CA GLY A 174 -9.21 1.66 -7.58
C GLY A 174 -8.54 2.15 -8.87
N LEU A 175 -7.20 2.16 -8.92
CA LEU A 175 -6.44 2.48 -10.12
C LEU A 175 -6.10 1.21 -10.91
N LYS A 176 -5.22 1.35 -11.91
CA LYS A 176 -4.49 0.19 -12.43
C LYS A 176 -3.60 -0.38 -11.33
N GLN A 177 -3.44 -1.69 -11.26
CA GLN A 177 -2.78 -2.37 -10.15
C GLN A 177 -1.33 -1.92 -9.90
N GLU A 178 -0.61 -1.59 -10.97
CA GLU A 178 0.75 -1.04 -10.91
C GLU A 178 0.76 0.37 -10.32
N GLN A 179 -0.28 1.16 -10.57
CA GLN A 179 -0.45 2.50 -9.99
C GLN A 179 -0.89 2.45 -8.53
N ASP A 180 -1.78 1.50 -8.17
CA ASP A 180 -2.17 1.26 -6.77
C ASP A 180 -0.92 0.94 -5.92
N HIS A 181 0.02 0.14 -6.43
CA HIS A 181 1.28 -0.16 -5.74
C HIS A 181 2.26 1.02 -5.78
N GLY A 182 2.45 1.61 -6.97
CA GLY A 182 3.40 2.69 -7.21
C GLY A 182 3.17 3.89 -6.32
N VAL A 183 1.92 4.33 -6.14
CA VAL A 183 1.62 5.50 -5.31
C VAL A 183 1.99 5.30 -3.83
N ILE A 184 1.84 4.07 -3.31
CA ILE A 184 2.25 3.75 -1.94
C ILE A 184 3.77 3.83 -1.80
N VAL A 185 4.48 3.25 -2.76
CA VAL A 185 5.95 3.27 -2.81
C VAL A 185 6.48 4.70 -2.91
N ASP A 186 5.95 5.49 -3.84
CA ASP A 186 6.36 6.88 -4.08
C ASP A 186 6.15 7.72 -2.82
N VAL A 187 4.95 7.70 -2.24
CA VAL A 187 4.64 8.50 -1.03
C VAL A 187 5.53 8.11 0.14
N ILE A 188 5.81 6.82 0.36
CA ILE A 188 6.72 6.40 1.43
C ILE A 188 8.14 6.90 1.16
N LYS A 189 8.67 6.72 -0.05
CA LYS A 189 10.04 7.15 -0.40
C LYS A 189 10.23 8.67 -0.33
N GLU A 190 9.19 9.45 -0.64
CA GLU A 190 9.21 10.91 -0.56
C GLU A 190 9.20 11.44 0.88
N ASN A 191 8.61 10.69 1.83
CA ASN A 191 8.31 11.19 3.19
C ASN A 191 9.03 10.44 4.33
N TRP A 192 9.61 9.27 4.04
CA TRP A 192 10.44 8.47 4.95
C TRP A 192 11.84 8.30 4.35
N VAL A 193 12.85 8.81 5.05
CA VAL A 193 14.24 8.85 4.58
C VAL A 193 15.09 7.79 5.29
N PRO A 194 16.16 7.30 4.66
CA PRO A 194 17.10 6.38 5.30
C PRO A 194 17.66 6.92 6.62
N VAL A 195 17.80 6.03 7.61
CA VAL A 195 18.58 6.29 8.81
C VAL A 195 20.02 5.85 8.57
N ASN A 196 20.97 6.76 8.79
CA ASN A 196 22.40 6.48 8.76
C ASN A 196 22.85 5.71 10.00
#